data_AF-A0A7H8HGT9-F1
#
_entry.id   AF-A0A7H8HGT9-F1
#
_cell.length_a   1.000
_cell.length_b   1.000
_cell.length_c   1.000
_cell.angle_alpha   90.00
_cell.angle_beta   90.00
_cell.angle_gamma   90.00
#
_symmetry.space_group_name_H-M   'P 1'
#
loop_
_entity.id
_entity.type
_entity.pdbx_description
1 polymer ?
#
loop_
_entity_poly.entity_id
_entity_poly.type
_entity_poly.pdbx_seq_one_letter_code
_entity_poly.pdbx_strand_id
1 'polypeptide(L)'
;MVYLRGNPGRFFRQDEFDPVEMAEMLAGEAIRAGAASVRISRLDRWLSIESDIDWLGEVEEFVFEKIVPFPGVGPNSMFSEVLLMAFSKSVATSSAAGVRILKGANAGPLEDATSRSGRSVAFEPLDS
;
A
#
# COMPACT_ATOMS: atom_id res chain seq x y z
N MET A 1 -14.28 -5.68 -2.16
CA MET A 1 -14.28 -4.42 -1.38
C MET A 1 -15.34 -4.39 -0.26
N VAL A 2 -16.62 -4.70 -0.52
CA VAL A 2 -17.67 -4.67 0.52
C VAL A 2 -17.35 -5.57 1.73
N TYR A 3 -16.87 -6.79 1.50
CA TYR A 3 -16.48 -7.71 2.59
C TYR A 3 -15.35 -7.14 3.46
N LEU A 4 -14.31 -6.55 2.85
CA LEU A 4 -13.16 -5.99 3.58
C LEU A 4 -13.62 -4.86 4.51
N ARG A 5 -14.43 -3.92 3.99
CA ARG A 5 -14.99 -2.81 4.76
C ARG A 5 -15.93 -3.26 5.88
N GLY A 6 -16.65 -4.37 5.70
CA GLY A 6 -17.54 -4.93 6.72
C GLY A 6 -16.84 -5.74 7.81
N ASN A 7 -15.52 -5.98 7.70
CA ASN A 7 -14.75 -6.78 8.64
C ASN A 7 -13.37 -6.17 8.97
N PRO A 8 -13.28 -4.88 9.34
CA PRO A 8 -12.00 -4.21 9.59
C PRO A 8 -11.15 -4.89 10.67
N GLY A 9 -11.74 -5.41 11.76
CA GLY A 9 -11.00 -6.10 12.83
C GLY A 9 -10.37 -7.44 12.48
N ARG A 10 -10.60 -7.93 11.26
CA ARG A 10 -9.77 -9.03 10.72
C ARG A 10 -8.40 -8.57 10.24
N PHE A 11 -8.22 -7.26 10.06
CA PHE A 11 -7.04 -6.67 9.43
C PHE A 11 -6.35 -5.63 10.32
N PHE A 12 -7.11 -4.94 11.17
CA PHE A 12 -6.61 -3.85 12.03
C PHE A 12 -6.85 -4.16 13.50
N ARG A 13 -5.93 -3.71 14.37
CA ARG A 13 -5.94 -4.02 15.81
C ARG A 13 -7.14 -3.44 16.55
N GLN A 14 -7.64 -2.29 16.11
CA GLN A 14 -8.71 -1.55 16.80
C GLN A 14 -10.11 -1.81 16.22
N ASP A 15 -10.27 -2.83 15.37
CA ASP A 15 -11.54 -3.10 14.65
C ASP A 15 -12.02 -1.92 13.79
N GLU A 16 -11.10 -1.04 13.42
CA GLU A 16 -11.32 0.10 12.56
C GLU A 16 -10.09 0.35 11.69
N PHE A 17 -10.27 1.07 10.58
CA PHE A 17 -9.16 1.40 9.71
C PHE A 17 -8.22 2.40 10.38
N ASP A 18 -6.97 1.99 10.60
CA ASP A 18 -5.90 2.87 11.03
C ASP A 18 -4.89 3.10 9.87
N PRO A 19 -4.79 4.32 9.34
CA PRO A 19 -3.82 4.67 8.30
C PRO A 19 -2.36 4.41 8.69
N VAL A 20 -2.00 4.55 9.96
CA VAL A 20 -0.65 4.30 10.45
C VAL A 20 -0.36 2.80 10.43
N GLU A 21 -1.28 1.98 10.95
CA GLU A 21 -1.17 0.52 10.90
C GLU A 21 -1.08 0.03 9.44
N MET A 22 -1.88 0.59 8.54
CA MET A 22 -1.81 0.30 7.11
C MET A 22 -0.43 0.63 6.52
N ALA A 23 0.17 1.77 6.89
CA ALA A 23 1.51 2.11 6.44
C ALA A 23 2.58 1.18 7.03
N GLU A 24 2.45 0.77 8.29
CA GLU A 24 3.32 -0.22 8.94
C GLU A 24 3.25 -1.58 8.24
N MET A 25 2.06 -2.02 7.81
CA MET A 25 1.87 -3.28 7.08
C MET A 25 2.66 -3.27 5.77
N LEU A 26 2.49 -2.24 4.93
CA LEU A 26 3.21 -2.11 3.65
C LEU A 26 4.72 -2.01 3.86
N ALA A 27 5.16 -1.22 4.84
CA ALA A 27 6.57 -1.10 5.17
C ALA A 27 7.16 -2.47 5.60
N GLY A 28 6.42 -3.22 6.40
CA GLY A 28 6.79 -4.57 6.80
C GLY A 28 6.87 -5.54 5.62
N GLU A 29 5.99 -5.40 4.62
CA GLU A 29 6.04 -6.21 3.41
C GLU A 29 7.28 -5.92 2.58
N ALA A 30 7.62 -4.64 2.38
CA ALA A 30 8.85 -4.23 1.72
C ALA A 30 10.11 -4.78 2.42
N ILE A 31 10.17 -4.66 3.76
CA ILE A 31 11.28 -5.20 4.56
C ILE A 31 11.40 -6.72 4.40
N ARG A 32 10.27 -7.45 4.44
CA ARG A 32 10.27 -8.91 4.27
C ARG A 32 10.63 -9.35 2.86
N ALA A 33 10.37 -8.52 1.86
CA ALA A 33 10.85 -8.71 0.48
C ALA A 33 12.35 -8.40 0.31
N GLY A 34 13.02 -7.89 1.35
CA GLY A 34 14.47 -7.63 1.35
C GLY A 34 14.87 -6.17 1.13
N ALA A 35 13.94 -5.22 1.26
CA ALA A 35 14.28 -3.80 1.21
C ALA A 35 15.32 -3.43 2.27
N ALA A 36 16.39 -2.75 1.87
CA ALA A 36 17.39 -2.25 2.82
C ALA A 36 16.96 -0.91 3.43
N SER A 37 16.09 -0.17 2.73
CA SER A 37 15.59 1.12 3.20
C SER A 37 14.11 1.26 2.88
N VAL A 38 13.32 1.51 3.91
CA VAL A 38 11.92 1.91 3.77
C VAL A 38 11.70 3.24 4.46
N ARG A 39 11.03 4.18 3.78
CA ARG A 39 10.63 5.47 4.33
C ARG A 39 9.13 5.58 4.35
N ILE A 40 8.59 5.92 5.52
CA ILE A 40 7.20 6.36 5.65
C ILE A 40 7.22 7.88 5.78
N SER A 41 6.46 8.57 4.95
CA SER A 41 6.33 10.02 4.95
C SER A 41 4.86 10.42 4.92
N ARG A 42 4.57 11.61 5.48
CA ARG A 42 3.23 12.20 5.44
C ARG A 42 3.32 13.58 4.82
N LEU A 43 2.47 13.83 3.84
CA LEU A 43 2.28 15.14 3.23
C LEU A 43 0.78 15.44 3.22
N ASP A 44 0.37 16.45 3.98
CA ASP A 44 -1.03 16.76 4.26
C ASP A 44 -1.80 15.53 4.78
N ARG A 45 -2.76 15.05 3.99
CA ARG A 45 -3.60 13.88 4.29
C ARG A 45 -3.06 12.58 3.70
N TRP A 46 -1.98 12.64 2.92
CA TRP A 46 -1.39 11.48 2.27
C TRP A 46 -0.32 10.84 3.14
N LEU A 47 -0.35 9.52 3.18
CA LEU A 47 0.76 8.69 3.65
C LEU A 47 1.43 8.05 2.44
N SER A 48 2.76 8.06 2.42
CA SER A 48 3.56 7.43 1.38
C SER A 48 4.60 6.50 1.98
N ILE A 49 4.74 5.33 1.38
CA ILE A 49 5.71 4.30 1.71
C ILE A 49 6.61 4.17 0.51
N GLU A 50 7.90 4.44 0.69
CA GLU A 50 8.94 4.34 -0.34
C GLU A 50 9.95 3.26 0.05
N SER A 51 10.33 2.41 -0.90
CA SER A 51 11.34 1.36 -0.75
C SER A 51 12.42 1.49 -1.82
N ASP A 52 13.63 1.01 -1.52
CA ASP A 52 14.73 0.92 -2.47
C ASP A 52 14.59 -0.23 -3.49
N ILE A 53 13.67 -1.17 -3.23
CA ILE A 53 13.32 -2.26 -4.14
C ILE A 53 11.84 -2.22 -4.52
N ASP A 54 11.51 -2.90 -5.62
CA ASP A 54 10.14 -3.23 -5.95
C ASP A 54 9.68 -4.51 -5.26
N TRP A 55 8.97 -4.37 -4.13
CA TRP A 55 8.49 -5.51 -3.35
C TRP A 55 7.27 -6.22 -3.95
N LEU A 56 6.63 -5.61 -4.96
CA LEU A 56 5.45 -6.19 -5.62
C LEU A 56 5.83 -7.06 -6.82
N GLY A 57 6.87 -6.67 -7.57
CA GLY A 57 7.35 -7.44 -8.72
C GLY A 57 6.22 -7.95 -9.62
N GLU A 58 6.16 -9.26 -9.84
CA GLU A 58 5.18 -9.90 -10.74
C GLU A 58 3.74 -9.91 -10.21
N VAL A 59 3.51 -9.64 -8.92
CA VAL A 59 2.15 -9.67 -8.35
C VAL A 59 1.44 -8.31 -8.39
N GLU A 60 2.12 -7.24 -8.82
CA GLU A 60 1.59 -5.86 -8.86
C GLU A 60 0.20 -5.77 -9.50
N GLU A 61 -0.01 -6.48 -10.61
CA GLU A 61 -1.28 -6.47 -11.35
C GLU A 61 -2.47 -6.92 -10.50
N PHE A 62 -2.24 -7.75 -9.48
CA PHE A 62 -3.29 -8.43 -8.74
C PHE A 62 -3.49 -7.92 -7.32
N VAL A 63 -2.43 -7.46 -6.65
CA VAL A 63 -2.45 -7.13 -5.21
C VAL A 63 -3.43 -6.01 -4.85
N PHE A 64 -3.73 -5.11 -5.78
CA PHE A 64 -4.70 -4.02 -5.56
C PHE A 64 -6.15 -4.45 -5.86
N GLU A 65 -6.36 -5.55 -6.58
CA GLU A 65 -7.70 -5.97 -7.03
C GLU A 65 -8.31 -7.06 -6.15
N LYS A 66 -7.47 -7.98 -5.68
CA LYS A 66 -7.89 -9.17 -4.94
C LYS A 66 -6.91 -9.53 -3.83
N ILE A 67 -7.36 -10.38 -2.92
CA ILE A 67 -6.48 -10.98 -1.92
C ILE A 67 -5.46 -11.87 -2.64
N VAL A 68 -4.19 -11.51 -2.51
CA VAL A 68 -3.06 -12.30 -3.02
C VAL A 68 -2.30 -12.87 -1.83
N PRO A 69 -2.09 -14.20 -1.77
CA PRO A 69 -1.27 -14.80 -0.71
C PRO A 69 0.14 -14.20 -0.71
N PHE A 70 0.70 -13.98 0.48
CA PHE A 70 2.10 -13.58 0.64
C PHE A 70 2.90 -14.75 1.24
N PRO A 71 3.28 -15.75 0.41
CA PRO A 71 4.08 -16.88 0.86
C PRO A 71 5.45 -16.39 1.34
N GLY A 72 5.88 -16.84 2.52
CA GLY A 72 7.16 -16.45 3.13
C GLY A 72 7.00 -15.60 4.40
N VAL A 73 5.84 -15.00 4.65
CA VAL A 73 5.57 -14.22 5.87
C VAL A 73 4.85 -15.05 6.94
N GLY A 74 4.20 -16.14 6.55
CA GLY A 74 3.51 -17.06 7.45
C GLY A 74 2.29 -17.73 6.81
N PRO A 75 1.71 -18.73 7.47
CA PRO A 75 0.45 -19.32 7.05
C PRO A 75 -0.67 -18.27 7.12
N ASN A 76 -1.50 -18.21 6.07
CA ASN A 76 -2.59 -17.24 5.90
C ASN A 76 -2.17 -15.77 5.76
N SER A 77 -0.90 -15.48 5.50
CA SER A 77 -0.46 -14.13 5.16
C SER A 77 -0.93 -13.72 3.76
N MET A 78 -1.29 -12.45 3.61
CA MET A 78 -1.67 -11.84 2.34
C MET A 78 -0.94 -10.52 2.15
N PHE A 79 -0.85 -10.06 0.90
CA PHE A 79 -0.46 -8.70 0.55
C PHE A 79 -1.55 -7.71 0.99
N SER A 80 -1.13 -6.60 1.59
CA SER A 80 -2.02 -5.65 2.25
C SER A 80 -2.59 -4.60 1.30
N GLU A 81 -2.09 -4.50 0.07
CA GLU A 81 -2.46 -3.50 -0.93
C GLU A 81 -3.97 -3.47 -1.25
N VAL A 82 -4.64 -4.62 -1.21
CA VAL A 82 -6.10 -4.70 -1.44
C VAL A 82 -6.88 -3.93 -0.36
N LEU A 83 -6.31 -3.77 0.84
CA LEU A 83 -6.91 -3.00 1.94
C LEU A 83 -6.88 -1.50 1.63
N LEU A 84 -5.83 -0.99 0.98
CA LEU A 84 -5.79 0.42 0.53
C LEU A 84 -6.97 0.73 -0.37
N MET A 85 -7.26 -0.16 -1.31
CA MET A 85 -8.35 0.02 -2.26
C MET A 85 -9.72 -0.01 -1.56
N ALA A 86 -9.83 -0.73 -0.45
CA ALA A 86 -11.01 -0.73 0.40
C ALA A 86 -11.13 0.56 1.23
N PHE A 87 -10.08 0.97 1.94
CA PHE A 87 -10.19 1.95 3.03
C PHE A 87 -9.64 3.36 2.73
N SER A 88 -9.04 3.55 1.56
CA SER A 88 -8.53 4.86 1.14
C SER A 88 -9.49 5.55 0.18
N LYS A 89 -9.54 6.88 0.22
CA LYS A 89 -10.20 7.73 -0.78
C LYS A 89 -9.44 7.70 -2.10
N SER A 90 -8.12 7.84 -2.03
CA SER A 90 -7.22 7.88 -3.19
C SER A 90 -6.00 6.97 -2.96
N VAL A 91 -5.49 6.34 -4.02
CA VAL A 91 -4.33 5.44 -3.98
C VAL A 91 -3.53 5.61 -5.27
N ALA A 92 -2.22 5.75 -5.14
CA ALA A 92 -1.28 5.77 -6.25
C ALA A 92 -0.05 4.92 -5.94
N THR A 93 0.59 4.41 -6.98
CA THR A 93 1.83 3.63 -6.90
C THR A 93 2.84 4.14 -7.93
N SER A 94 4.12 4.03 -7.63
CA SER A 94 5.20 4.33 -8.56
C SER A 94 6.25 3.22 -8.58
N SER A 95 6.76 2.94 -9.77
CA SER A 95 7.90 2.03 -9.99
C SER A 95 8.76 2.52 -11.16
N ALA A 96 9.69 1.68 -11.61
CA ALA A 96 10.44 1.91 -12.84
C ALA A 96 9.53 2.18 -14.06
N ALA A 97 8.31 1.61 -14.08
CA ALA A 97 7.32 1.82 -15.13
C ALA A 97 6.64 3.21 -15.08
N GLY A 98 6.87 3.98 -14.02
CA GLY A 98 6.29 5.30 -13.79
C GLY A 98 5.21 5.30 -12.71
N VAL A 99 4.48 6.40 -12.64
CA VAL A 99 3.42 6.65 -11.65
C VAL A 99 2.08 6.20 -12.21
N ARG A 100 1.29 5.50 -11.39
CA ARG A 100 -0.07 5.07 -11.71
C ARG A 100 -1.03 5.47 -10.59
N ILE A 101 -2.13 6.10 -10.98
CA ILE A 101 -3.28 6.33 -10.10
C ILE A 101 -4.15 5.08 -10.12
N LEU A 102 -4.28 4.43 -8.97
CA LEU A 102 -5.10 3.21 -8.80
C LEU A 102 -6.53 3.56 -8.36
N LYS A 103 -6.67 4.63 -7.58
CA LYS A 103 -7.94 5.14 -7.07
C LYS A 103 -7.87 6.65 -6.87
N GLY A 104 -8.97 7.35 -7.15
CA GLY A 104 -9.06 8.81 -7.00
C GLY A 104 -8.66 9.54 -8.27
N ALA A 105 -8.42 10.86 -8.14
CA ALA A 105 -8.20 11.76 -9.28
C ALA A 105 -6.75 12.22 -9.45
N ASN A 106 -5.90 12.03 -8.43
CA ASN A 106 -4.52 12.51 -8.44
C ASN A 106 -3.57 11.51 -7.74
N ALA A 107 -2.27 11.70 -7.94
CA ALA A 107 -1.23 10.83 -7.36
C ALA A 107 -0.67 11.37 -6.03
N GLY A 108 -1.20 12.50 -5.55
CA GLY A 108 -0.75 13.15 -4.33
C GLY A 108 0.77 13.39 -4.32
N PRO A 109 1.50 12.94 -3.29
CA PRO A 109 2.95 13.10 -3.20
C PRO A 109 3.76 12.45 -4.34
N LEU A 110 3.13 11.59 -5.15
CA LEU A 110 3.78 10.91 -6.26
C LEU A 110 3.65 11.64 -7.60
N GLU A 111 2.96 12.77 -7.70
CA GLU A 111 2.81 13.51 -8.97
C GLU A 111 4.15 13.87 -9.60
N ASP A 112 5.11 14.30 -8.77
CA ASP A 112 6.46 14.68 -9.19
C ASP A 112 7.49 13.56 -8.96
N ALA A 113 7.04 12.33 -8.66
CA ALA A 113 7.95 11.22 -8.44
C ALA A 113 8.68 10.88 -9.74
N THR A 114 9.98 11.11 -9.77
CA THR A 114 10.84 10.59 -10.84
C THR A 114 10.87 9.07 -10.78
N SER A 115 10.95 8.41 -11.94
CA SER A 115 11.11 6.95 -12.01
C SER A 115 12.34 6.55 -11.18
N ARG A 116 12.09 5.88 -10.05
CA ARG A 116 13.12 5.31 -9.16
C ARG A 116 13.13 3.81 -9.38
N SER A 117 14.28 3.18 -9.14
CA SER A 117 14.45 1.72 -9.25
C SER A 117 13.64 0.94 -8.21
N GLY A 118 13.12 1.60 -7.17
CA GLY A 118 12.29 1.00 -6.13
C GLY A 118 10.79 1.19 -6.35
N ARG A 119 10.01 0.93 -5.29
CA ARG A 119 8.55 1.06 -5.28
C ARG A 119 8.13 2.12 -4.29
N SER A 120 7.13 2.91 -4.67
CA SER A 120 6.41 3.76 -3.71
C SER A 120 4.91 3.52 -3.80
N VAL A 121 4.22 3.56 -2.67
CA VAL A 121 2.76 3.52 -2.60
C VAL A 121 2.31 4.69 -1.75
N ALA A 122 1.37 5.50 -2.25
CA ALA A 122 0.80 6.61 -1.54
C ALA A 122 -0.72 6.48 -1.47
N PHE A 123 -1.30 6.84 -0.33
CA PHE A 123 -2.74 6.81 -0.16
C PHE A 123 -3.26 7.95 0.73
N GLU A 124 -4.47 8.38 0.41
CA GLU A 124 -5.28 9.31 1.20
C GLU A 124 -6.38 8.48 1.90
N PRO A 125 -6.41 8.39 3.24
CA PRO A 125 -7.49 7.75 3.99
C PRO A 125 -8.88 8.28 3.63
N LEU A 126 -9.93 7.47 3.84
CA LEU A 126 -11.29 8.02 3.91
C LEU A 126 -11.39 9.00 5.09
N ASP A 127 -12.21 10.04 4.93
CA ASP A 127 -12.58 10.89 6.07
C ASP A 127 -13.36 10.03 7.08
N SER A 128 -12.93 10.05 8.34
CA SER A 128 -13.62 9.46 9.49
C SER A 128 -14.84 10.28 9.91
#